data_AF-A0A9E3TVL4-F1
#
_entry.id   AF-A0A9E3TVL4-F1
#
_cell.length_a   1.000
_cell.length_b   1.000
_cell.length_c   1.000
_cell.angle_alpha   90.00
_cell.angle_beta   90.00
_cell.angle_gamma   90.00
#
_symmetry.space_group_name_H-M   'P 1'
#
loop_
_entity.id
_entity.type
_entity.pdbx_description
1 polymer ?
#
loop_
_entity_poly.entity_id
_entity_poly.type
_entity_poly.pdbx_seq_one_letter_code
_entity_poly.pdbx_strand_id
1 'polypeptide(L)'
;MIWDNGTTRIENCAVFFRVREEFGKLSNMCNWFPLRVHGIEVQSTEALYQACRFPHQPDWQSEILAAKHAMQAKLMAYNQNRRAASRPDWDDVRVPIMRWCLQLKLYQHFGELCQVLRSTGNRTIVERSSKDRFWGAVLEADRVLRGENVLGMLLTDLRDNVIDWMSGEDDDEEWPEPITPDIDNLMLLGHDLRYVV
;
A
#
# COMPACT_ATOMS: atom_id res chain seq x y z
N MET A 1 -14.20 -13.16 -10.19
CA MET A 1 -13.46 -12.93 -8.93
C MET A 1 -14.29 -13.48 -7.77
N ILE A 2 -13.69 -14.20 -6.83
CA ILE A 2 -14.38 -14.81 -5.65
C ILE A 2 -14.39 -13.80 -4.49
N TRP A 3 -14.91 -12.60 -4.74
CA TRP A 3 -15.18 -11.59 -3.72
C TRP A 3 -16.62 -11.11 -3.88
N ASP A 4 -17.56 -12.07 -3.84
CA ASP A 4 -18.99 -11.78 -3.98
C ASP A 4 -19.49 -11.08 -2.71
N ASN A 5 -20.04 -9.88 -2.88
CA ASN A 5 -20.73 -9.13 -1.83
C ASN A 5 -19.90 -8.88 -0.55
N GLY A 6 -18.58 -8.72 -0.68
CA GLY A 6 -17.70 -8.41 0.45
C GLY A 6 -17.36 -9.59 1.35
N THR A 7 -17.53 -10.83 0.86
CA THR A 7 -17.10 -12.03 1.58
C THR A 7 -16.43 -13.08 0.70
N THR A 8 -15.57 -13.89 1.30
CA THR A 8 -14.97 -15.07 0.64
C THR A 8 -14.50 -16.11 1.66
N ARG A 9 -14.26 -17.35 1.22
CA ARG A 9 -13.72 -18.41 2.08
C ARG A 9 -12.20 -18.32 2.14
N ILE A 10 -11.64 -18.40 3.35
CA ILE A 10 -10.21 -18.18 3.59
C ILE A 10 -9.31 -19.13 2.78
N GLU A 11 -9.74 -20.38 2.56
CA GLU A 11 -9.01 -21.38 1.78
C GLU A 11 -8.79 -21.02 0.30
N ASN A 12 -9.59 -20.11 -0.25
CA ASN A 12 -9.48 -19.65 -1.63
C ASN A 12 -8.55 -18.43 -1.78
N CYS A 13 -7.95 -17.97 -0.68
CA CYS A 13 -7.24 -16.69 -0.61
C CYS A 13 -5.74 -16.87 -0.32
N ALA A 14 -4.94 -15.92 -0.81
CA ALA A 14 -3.58 -15.70 -0.35
C ALA A 14 -3.63 -14.67 0.79
N VAL A 15 -3.60 -15.16 2.04
CA VAL A 15 -3.89 -14.33 3.22
C VAL A 15 -2.61 -13.96 3.97
N PHE A 16 -2.47 -12.70 4.36
CA PHE A 16 -1.49 -12.27 5.35
C PHE A 16 -2.15 -11.52 6.51
N PHE A 17 -1.61 -11.68 7.70
CA PHE A 17 -1.96 -10.91 8.90
C PHE A 17 -0.74 -10.24 9.53
N ARG A 18 0.44 -10.87 9.41
CA ARG A 18 1.69 -10.38 9.98
C ARG A 18 2.79 -10.32 8.92
N VAL A 19 3.71 -9.38 9.09
CA VAL A 19 4.81 -9.14 8.14
C VAL A 19 5.79 -10.32 7.98
N ARG A 20 5.81 -11.26 8.94
CA ARG A 20 6.68 -12.45 8.91
C ARG A 20 5.99 -13.73 8.39
N GLU A 21 4.74 -13.64 7.97
CA GLU A 21 4.02 -14.76 7.35
C GLU A 21 4.34 -14.85 5.84
N GLU A 22 3.88 -15.92 5.19
CA GLU A 22 4.18 -16.25 3.78
C GLU A 22 4.03 -15.05 2.82
N PHE A 23 2.92 -14.33 2.91
CA PHE A 23 2.64 -13.14 2.09
C PHE A 23 2.84 -11.82 2.86
N GLY A 24 3.46 -11.87 4.04
CA GLY A 24 3.64 -10.71 4.92
C GLY A 24 4.47 -9.57 4.30
N LYS A 25 5.33 -9.91 3.34
CA LYS A 25 6.10 -8.95 2.53
C LYS A 25 5.22 -8.02 1.70
N LEU A 26 3.99 -8.42 1.35
CA LEU A 26 3.05 -7.59 0.60
C LEU A 26 2.50 -6.41 1.43
N SER A 27 2.43 -6.56 2.76
CA SER A 27 1.88 -5.53 3.65
C SER A 27 2.59 -4.17 3.50
N ASN A 28 1.82 -3.08 3.49
CA ASN A 28 2.32 -1.71 3.64
C ASN A 28 3.00 -1.46 5.00
N MET A 29 2.78 -2.36 5.98
CA MET A 29 3.41 -2.32 7.31
C MET A 29 4.79 -2.98 7.35
N CYS A 30 5.25 -3.58 6.25
CA CYS A 30 6.55 -4.24 6.16
C CYS A 30 7.68 -3.20 6.00
N ASN A 31 8.59 -3.13 6.97
CA ASN A 31 9.72 -2.19 6.97
C ASN A 31 10.96 -2.70 6.21
N TRP A 32 10.87 -3.86 5.55
CA TRP A 32 12.00 -4.42 4.81
C TRP A 32 12.24 -3.76 3.45
N PHE A 33 11.27 -2.95 3.01
CA PHE A 33 11.24 -2.31 1.70
C PHE A 33 11.20 -0.78 1.89
N PRO A 34 12.31 -0.15 2.32
CA PRO A 34 12.38 1.30 2.40
C PRO A 34 12.20 1.90 1.01
N LEU A 35 11.58 3.07 0.94
CA LEU A 35 11.32 3.78 -0.32
C LEU A 35 12.19 5.02 -0.42
N ARG A 36 12.40 5.48 -1.64
CA ARG A 36 12.94 6.80 -1.94
C ARG A 36 12.01 7.55 -2.88
N VAL A 37 11.62 8.77 -2.53
CA VAL A 37 10.75 9.62 -3.36
C VAL A 37 11.43 10.97 -3.53
N HIS A 38 11.84 11.32 -4.75
CA HIS A 38 12.61 12.54 -5.05
C HIS A 38 13.78 12.80 -4.09
N GLY A 39 14.59 11.77 -3.82
CA GLY A 39 15.73 11.85 -2.89
C GLY A 39 15.37 11.77 -1.40
N ILE A 40 14.08 11.82 -1.04
CA ILE A 40 13.61 11.68 0.35
C ILE A 40 13.54 10.19 0.71
N GLU A 41 14.25 9.78 1.76
CA GLU A 41 14.20 8.41 2.27
C GLU A 41 12.98 8.19 3.16
N VAL A 42 12.31 7.05 2.98
CA VAL A 42 11.10 6.69 3.69
C VAL A 42 11.19 5.26 4.21
N GLN A 43 11.02 5.07 5.51
CA GLN A 43 11.28 3.77 6.16
C GLN A 43 10.24 2.68 5.84
N SER A 44 9.04 3.06 5.38
CA SER A 44 7.99 2.10 5.00
C SER A 44 6.94 2.71 4.09
N THR A 45 6.23 1.88 3.34
CA THR A 45 5.06 2.26 2.55
C THR A 45 4.00 2.99 3.39
N GLU A 46 3.74 2.54 4.62
CA GLU A 46 2.82 3.21 5.55
C GLU A 46 3.29 4.62 5.92
N ALA A 47 4.59 4.84 6.11
CA ALA A 47 5.11 6.17 6.43
C ALA A 47 4.87 7.17 5.29
N LEU A 48 5.12 6.77 4.04
CA LEU A 48 4.83 7.59 2.87
C LEU A 48 3.33 7.91 2.80
N TYR A 49 2.49 6.87 2.89
CA TYR A 49 1.03 7.01 2.85
C TYR A 49 0.51 7.98 3.92
N GLN A 50 0.97 7.86 5.15
CA GLN A 50 0.55 8.74 6.24
C GLN A 50 1.13 10.16 6.12
N ALA A 51 2.30 10.35 5.50
CA ALA A 51 2.84 11.70 5.24
C ALA A 51 1.98 12.44 4.19
N CYS A 52 1.54 11.76 3.13
CA CYS A 52 0.66 12.33 2.09
C CYS A 52 -0.71 12.78 2.62
N ARG A 53 -1.11 12.32 3.80
CA ARG A 53 -2.34 12.74 4.50
C ARG A 53 -2.30 14.20 4.95
N PHE A 54 -1.10 14.77 5.13
CA PHE A 54 -0.90 16.11 5.71
C PHE A 54 -0.07 17.01 4.77
N PRO A 55 -0.58 17.35 3.58
CA PRO A 55 0.21 18.04 2.55
C PRO A 55 0.69 19.44 2.96
N HIS A 56 0.03 20.10 3.90
CA HIS A 56 0.38 21.46 4.35
C HIS A 56 1.13 21.47 5.69
N GLN A 57 1.63 20.31 6.15
CA GLN A 57 2.28 20.17 7.46
C GLN A 57 3.66 19.50 7.32
N PRO A 58 4.65 20.17 6.71
CA PRO A 58 5.96 19.57 6.42
C PRO A 58 6.68 19.05 7.67
N ASP A 59 6.52 19.71 8.83
CA ASP A 59 7.11 19.25 10.09
C ASP A 59 6.51 17.90 10.53
N TRP A 60 5.19 17.74 10.41
CA TRP A 60 4.53 16.46 10.74
C TRP A 60 4.90 15.37 9.76
N GLN A 61 5.02 15.71 8.47
CA GLN A 61 5.52 14.78 7.45
C GLN A 61 6.93 14.31 7.81
N SER A 62 7.83 15.23 8.15
CA SER A 62 9.20 14.91 8.56
C SER A 62 9.25 13.94 9.74
N GLU A 63 8.46 14.20 10.79
CA GLU A 63 8.36 13.29 11.94
C GLU A 63 7.81 11.90 11.57
N ILE A 64 6.78 11.83 10.72
CA ILE A 64 6.18 10.58 10.27
C ILE A 64 7.17 9.76 9.44
N LEU A 65 7.90 10.42 8.53
CA LEU A 65 8.91 9.78 7.67
C LEU A 65 10.11 9.28 8.47
N ALA A 66 10.47 9.99 9.55
CA ALA A 66 11.53 9.60 10.48
C ALA A 66 11.12 8.49 11.47
N ALA A 67 9.88 8.02 11.44
CA ALA A 67 9.43 6.94 12.32
C ALA A 67 10.23 5.65 12.08
N LYS A 68 10.63 4.98 13.17
CA LYS A 68 11.45 3.77 13.13
C LYS A 68 10.78 2.59 12.44
N HIS A 69 9.45 2.55 12.45
CA HIS A 69 8.68 1.49 11.81
C HIS A 69 7.25 1.95 11.48
N ALA A 70 6.62 1.32 10.48
CA ALA A 70 5.28 1.60 9.96
C ALA A 70 4.21 1.84 11.04
N MET A 71 4.18 1.02 12.09
CA MET A 71 3.20 1.19 13.17
C MET A 71 3.36 2.53 13.91
N GLN A 72 4.58 3.02 14.06
CA GLN A 72 4.85 4.30 14.71
C GLN A 72 4.39 5.44 13.81
N ALA A 73 4.69 5.38 12.51
CA ALA A 73 4.20 6.35 11.52
C ALA A 73 2.66 6.46 11.56
N LYS A 74 1.97 5.31 11.57
CA LYS A 74 0.52 5.25 11.71
C LYS A 74 0.04 5.88 13.02
N LEU A 75 0.64 5.54 14.15
CA LEU A 75 0.24 6.11 15.45
C LEU A 75 0.43 7.63 15.52
N MET A 76 1.52 8.14 14.95
CA MET A 76 1.78 9.58 14.85
C MET A 76 0.66 10.28 14.06
N ALA A 77 0.32 9.75 12.88
CA ALA A 77 -0.74 10.31 12.03
C ALA A 77 -2.15 10.22 12.64
N TYR A 78 -2.42 9.21 13.46
CA TYR A 78 -3.72 8.98 14.09
C TYR A 78 -3.87 9.62 15.48
N ASN A 79 -2.87 10.33 15.99
CA ASN A 79 -3.08 11.21 17.15
C ASN A 79 -4.23 12.17 16.85
N GLN A 80 -5.08 12.42 17.85
CA GLN A 80 -6.31 13.22 17.73
C GLN A 80 -6.09 14.56 17.00
N ASN A 81 -5.02 15.29 17.32
CA ASN A 81 -4.75 16.59 16.71
C ASN A 81 -4.42 16.48 15.22
N ARG A 82 -3.57 15.52 14.83
CA ARG A 82 -3.20 15.32 13.43
C ARG A 82 -4.35 14.76 12.63
N ARG A 83 -5.06 13.77 13.17
CA ARG A 83 -6.21 13.15 12.51
C ARG A 83 -7.28 14.19 12.13
N ALA A 84 -7.55 15.16 13.00
CA ALA A 84 -8.49 16.25 12.73
C ALA A 84 -8.01 17.21 11.63
N ALA A 85 -6.69 17.27 11.38
CA ALA A 85 -6.05 18.10 10.36
C ALA A 85 -5.66 17.31 9.09
N SER A 86 -6.30 16.15 8.86
CA SER A 86 -6.19 15.45 7.58
C SER A 86 -6.62 16.38 6.44
N ARG A 87 -6.03 16.21 5.26
CA ARG A 87 -6.57 16.84 4.04
C ARG A 87 -8.08 16.56 3.89
N PRO A 88 -8.89 17.55 3.47
CA PRO A 88 -10.36 17.47 3.51
C PRO A 88 -10.94 16.39 2.59
N ASP A 89 -10.21 16.05 1.52
CA ASP A 89 -10.51 15.03 0.52
C ASP A 89 -9.88 13.66 0.84
N TRP A 90 -9.38 13.45 2.07
CA TRP A 90 -8.59 12.25 2.42
C TRP A 90 -9.32 10.94 2.10
N ASP A 91 -10.62 10.87 2.38
CA ASP A 91 -11.39 9.65 2.13
C ASP A 91 -11.56 9.35 0.63
N ASP A 92 -11.49 10.37 -0.23
CA ASP A 92 -11.53 10.24 -1.69
C ASP A 92 -10.16 9.85 -2.26
N VAL A 93 -9.07 10.39 -1.70
CA VAL A 93 -7.72 10.23 -2.25
C VAL A 93 -6.88 9.13 -1.61
N ARG A 94 -7.30 8.56 -0.47
CA ARG A 94 -6.52 7.55 0.26
C ARG A 94 -6.24 6.29 -0.57
N VAL A 95 -7.18 5.87 -1.41
CA VAL A 95 -7.02 4.68 -2.27
C VAL A 95 -5.98 4.92 -3.38
N PRO A 96 -6.08 5.97 -4.21
CA PRO A 96 -5.05 6.23 -5.22
C PRO A 96 -3.67 6.49 -4.61
N ILE A 97 -3.58 7.16 -3.45
CA ILE A 97 -2.28 7.33 -2.75
C ILE A 97 -1.71 5.98 -2.30
N MET A 98 -2.51 5.09 -1.70
CA MET A 98 -2.03 3.76 -1.32
C MET A 98 -1.59 2.94 -2.54
N ARG A 99 -2.35 2.99 -3.64
CA ARG A 99 -1.98 2.32 -4.91
C ARG A 99 -0.60 2.78 -5.37
N TRP A 100 -0.37 4.08 -5.42
CA TRP A 100 0.92 4.67 -5.78
C TRP A 100 2.04 4.23 -4.83
N CYS A 101 1.83 4.26 -3.52
CA CYS A 101 2.82 3.79 -2.54
C CYS A 101 3.20 2.31 -2.74
N LEU A 102 2.23 1.45 -3.09
CA LEU A 102 2.48 0.03 -3.39
C LEU A 102 3.21 -0.15 -4.72
N GLN A 103 2.87 0.64 -5.75
CA GLN A 103 3.57 0.64 -7.03
C GLN A 103 5.03 1.07 -6.85
N LEU A 104 5.31 2.11 -6.07
CA LEU A 104 6.67 2.54 -5.73
C LEU A 104 7.45 1.44 -5.00
N LYS A 105 6.79 0.78 -4.05
CA LYS A 105 7.37 -0.35 -3.34
C LYS A 105 7.75 -1.48 -4.29
N LEU A 106 6.87 -1.84 -5.21
CA LEU A 106 7.13 -2.85 -6.24
C LEU A 106 8.26 -2.41 -7.17
N TYR A 107 8.23 -1.20 -7.71
CA TYR A 107 9.26 -0.67 -8.63
C TYR A 107 10.66 -0.71 -8.00
N GLN A 108 10.82 -0.23 -6.77
CA GLN A 108 12.13 -0.16 -6.12
C GLN A 108 12.63 -1.51 -5.59
N HIS A 109 11.73 -2.49 -5.43
CA HIS A 109 12.04 -3.82 -4.87
C HIS A 109 11.50 -4.95 -5.74
N PHE A 110 11.60 -4.77 -7.06
CA PHE A 110 10.87 -5.58 -8.04
C PHE A 110 11.13 -7.08 -7.90
N GLY A 111 12.41 -7.49 -7.85
CA GLY A 111 12.76 -8.92 -7.82
C GLY A 111 12.08 -9.71 -6.69
N GLU A 112 12.13 -9.19 -5.46
CA GLU A 112 11.55 -9.87 -4.30
C GLU A 112 10.02 -9.78 -4.28
N LEU A 113 9.44 -8.61 -4.57
CA LEU A 113 8.00 -8.44 -4.53
C LEU A 113 7.28 -9.12 -5.70
N CYS A 114 7.88 -9.12 -6.89
CA CYS A 114 7.40 -9.90 -8.03
C CYS A 114 7.29 -11.38 -7.66
N GLN A 115 8.31 -11.95 -7.02
CA GLN A 115 8.28 -13.35 -6.59
C GLN A 115 7.13 -13.64 -5.62
N VAL A 116 6.91 -12.76 -4.63
CA VAL A 116 5.84 -12.93 -3.63
C VAL A 116 4.45 -12.72 -4.25
N LEU A 117 4.28 -11.75 -5.15
CA LEU A 117 3.02 -11.55 -5.87
C LEU A 117 2.67 -12.78 -6.71
N ARG A 118 3.64 -13.31 -7.47
CA ARG A 118 3.43 -14.50 -8.31
C ARG A 118 3.15 -15.77 -7.50
N SER A 119 3.76 -15.93 -6.33
CA SER A 119 3.50 -17.10 -5.48
C SER A 119 2.07 -17.16 -4.93
N THR A 120 1.34 -16.04 -4.97
CA THR A 120 -0.09 -16.03 -4.63
C THR A 120 -0.92 -16.82 -5.66
N GLY A 121 -0.41 -17.04 -6.87
CA GLY A 121 -1.12 -17.69 -7.98
C GLY A 121 -2.39 -16.93 -8.33
N ASN A 122 -3.46 -17.66 -8.66
CA ASN A 122 -4.75 -17.06 -9.03
C ASN A 122 -5.65 -16.74 -7.82
N ARG A 123 -5.13 -16.85 -6.58
CA ARG A 123 -5.90 -16.61 -5.35
C ARG A 123 -6.09 -15.12 -5.14
N THR A 124 -7.25 -14.72 -4.63
CA THR A 124 -7.44 -13.33 -4.18
C THR A 124 -6.49 -13.04 -3.02
N ILE A 125 -5.75 -11.94 -3.09
CA ILE A 125 -4.87 -11.51 -2.00
C ILE A 125 -5.73 -10.82 -0.94
N VAL A 126 -5.54 -11.17 0.33
CA VAL A 126 -6.33 -10.61 1.43
C VAL A 126 -5.44 -10.21 2.61
N GLU A 127 -5.55 -8.96 3.03
CA GLU A 127 -5.10 -8.56 4.36
C GLU A 127 -6.16 -8.99 5.38
N ARG A 128 -5.84 -9.97 6.22
CA ARG A 128 -6.68 -10.25 7.38
C ARG A 128 -6.55 -9.07 8.34
N SER A 129 -7.67 -8.65 8.93
CA SER A 129 -7.69 -7.65 9.99
C SER A 129 -8.43 -8.17 11.21
N SER A 130 -8.12 -7.60 12.37
CA SER A 130 -8.93 -7.81 13.58
C SER A 130 -10.18 -6.94 13.61
N LYS A 131 -10.19 -5.83 12.85
CA LYS A 131 -11.29 -4.84 12.89
C LYS A 131 -11.47 -4.00 11.62
N ASP A 132 -10.40 -3.80 10.85
CA ASP A 132 -10.45 -2.96 9.64
C ASP A 132 -11.09 -3.75 8.50
N ARG A 133 -12.32 -3.38 8.16
CA ARG A 133 -13.09 -3.97 7.06
C ARG A 133 -12.95 -3.18 5.76
N PHE A 134 -12.28 -2.03 5.76
CA PHE A 134 -12.09 -1.24 4.54
C PHE A 134 -10.82 -1.73 3.82
N TRP A 135 -9.66 -1.61 4.47
CA TRP A 135 -8.39 -2.02 3.85
C TRP A 135 -8.25 -3.53 3.76
N GLY A 136 -8.72 -4.24 4.79
CA GLY A 136 -8.65 -5.70 4.87
C GLY A 136 -10.01 -6.34 5.07
N ALA A 137 -9.99 -7.57 5.58
CA ALA A 137 -11.17 -8.33 5.94
C ALA A 137 -11.03 -9.04 7.28
N VAL A 138 -12.13 -9.09 8.04
CA VAL A 138 -12.19 -9.76 9.33
C VAL A 138 -12.59 -11.22 9.13
N LEU A 139 -11.90 -12.14 9.78
CA LEU A 139 -12.28 -13.55 9.81
C LEU A 139 -13.47 -13.75 10.75
N GLU A 140 -14.61 -14.14 10.19
CA GLU A 140 -15.83 -14.50 10.91
C GLU A 140 -15.89 -16.02 11.17
N ALA A 141 -17.01 -16.49 11.72
CA ALA A 141 -17.29 -17.91 11.86
C ALA A 141 -17.22 -18.65 10.51
N ASP A 142 -17.10 -19.98 10.56
CA ASP A 142 -17.10 -20.84 9.38
C ASP A 142 -16.02 -20.53 8.34
N ARG A 143 -14.94 -19.87 8.78
CA ARG A 143 -13.75 -19.54 7.96
C ARG A 143 -14.06 -18.57 6.81
N VAL A 144 -15.05 -17.71 7.00
CA VAL A 144 -15.43 -16.65 6.06
C VAL A 144 -14.69 -15.35 6.40
N LEU A 145 -14.05 -14.74 5.41
CA LEU A 145 -13.51 -13.39 5.49
C LEU A 145 -14.58 -12.39 5.07
N ARG A 146 -14.76 -11.30 5.83
CA ARG A 146 -15.69 -10.21 5.50
C ARG A 146 -15.00 -8.84 5.53
N GLY A 147 -15.12 -8.09 4.43
CA GLY A 147 -14.63 -6.73 4.28
C GLY A 147 -14.66 -6.28 2.82
N GLU A 148 -14.25 -5.04 2.58
CA GLU A 148 -13.99 -4.51 1.23
C GLU A 148 -12.64 -4.99 0.71
N ASN A 149 -11.67 -5.24 1.60
CA ASN A 149 -10.33 -5.72 1.25
C ASN A 149 -9.64 -4.88 0.16
N VAL A 150 -9.78 -3.55 0.25
CA VAL A 150 -9.23 -2.65 -0.77
C VAL A 150 -7.73 -2.87 -0.96
N LEU A 151 -6.95 -3.08 0.11
CA LEU A 151 -5.52 -3.34 0.01
C LEU A 151 -5.22 -4.62 -0.78
N GLY A 152 -5.94 -5.70 -0.48
CA GLY A 152 -5.80 -6.98 -1.17
C GLY A 152 -6.19 -6.89 -2.65
N MET A 153 -7.21 -6.10 -2.98
CA MET A 153 -7.59 -5.83 -4.37
C MET A 153 -6.50 -5.05 -5.10
N LEU A 154 -5.92 -4.00 -4.51
CA LEU A 154 -4.79 -3.27 -5.09
C LEU A 154 -3.58 -4.18 -5.36
N LEU A 155 -3.27 -5.10 -4.43
CA LEU A 155 -2.19 -6.08 -4.60
C LEU A 155 -2.50 -7.12 -5.68
N THR A 156 -3.77 -7.50 -5.82
CA THR A 156 -4.23 -8.41 -6.87
C THR A 156 -4.07 -7.76 -8.25
N ASP A 157 -4.49 -6.49 -8.39
CA ASP A 157 -4.25 -5.70 -9.61
C ASP A 157 -2.76 -5.62 -9.94
N LEU A 158 -1.90 -5.37 -8.94
CA LEU A 158 -0.44 -5.31 -9.14
C LEU A 158 0.14 -6.63 -9.61
N ARG A 159 -0.30 -7.76 -9.05
CA ARG A 159 0.10 -9.08 -9.53
C ARG A 159 -0.28 -9.27 -10.99
N ASP A 160 -1.50 -8.92 -11.36
CA ASP A 160 -2.00 -9.14 -12.71
C ASP A 160 -1.23 -8.29 -13.72
N ASN A 161 -0.91 -7.03 -13.38
CA ASN A 161 -0.03 -6.19 -14.19
C ASN A 161 1.39 -6.78 -14.32
N VAL A 162 1.95 -7.36 -13.25
CA VAL A 162 3.25 -8.04 -13.30
C VAL A 162 3.21 -9.26 -14.22
N ILE A 163 2.15 -10.05 -14.16
CA ILE A 163 1.99 -11.23 -15.02
C ILE A 163 1.87 -10.82 -16.50
N ASP A 164 1.10 -9.77 -16.78
CA ASP A 164 0.93 -9.22 -18.13
C ASP A 164 2.26 -8.71 -18.70
N TRP A 165 2.98 -7.87 -17.94
CA TRP A 165 4.30 -7.37 -18.30
C TRP A 165 5.31 -8.50 -18.54
N MET A 166 5.35 -9.53 -17.68
CA MET A 166 6.24 -10.69 -17.87
C MET A 166 5.87 -11.57 -19.07
N SER A 167 4.68 -11.40 -19.65
CA SER A 167 4.22 -12.13 -20.83
C SER A 167 4.51 -11.35 -22.13
N GLY A 168 5.06 -10.14 -22.03
CA GLY A 168 5.50 -9.34 -23.18
C GLY A 168 6.64 -10.00 -23.97
N GLU A 169 6.79 -9.59 -25.22
CA GLU A 169 7.80 -10.14 -26.15
C GLU A 169 9.15 -9.40 -26.07
N ASP A 170 9.21 -8.28 -25.35
CA ASP A 170 10.41 -7.45 -25.24
C ASP A 170 11.19 -7.79 -23.97
N ASP A 171 12.21 -8.63 -24.11
CA ASP A 171 13.08 -9.06 -23.01
C ASP A 171 13.90 -7.90 -22.39
N ASP A 172 14.00 -6.74 -23.07
CA ASP A 172 14.72 -5.56 -22.61
C ASP A 172 13.80 -4.51 -21.96
N GLU A 173 12.47 -4.72 -21.94
CA GLU A 173 11.53 -3.80 -21.29
C GLU A 173 11.75 -3.80 -19.77
N GLU A 174 11.96 -2.63 -19.15
CA GLU A 174 12.05 -2.49 -17.70
C GLU A 174 10.66 -2.32 -17.07
N TRP A 175 10.51 -2.75 -15.81
CA TRP A 175 9.26 -2.52 -15.07
C TRP A 175 9.04 -1.01 -14.90
N PRO A 176 7.90 -0.46 -15.35
CA PRO A 176 7.73 0.98 -15.50
C PRO A 176 7.74 1.72 -14.17
N GLU A 177 8.32 2.93 -14.17
CA GLU A 177 8.26 3.83 -13.02
C GLU A 177 6.80 4.25 -12.73
N PRO A 178 6.36 4.21 -11.46
CA PRO A 178 5.01 4.60 -11.08
C PRO A 178 4.75 6.09 -11.31
N ILE A 179 3.66 6.40 -12.00
CA ILE A 179 3.19 7.77 -12.17
C ILE A 179 2.59 8.28 -10.86
N THR A 180 3.06 9.44 -10.39
CA THR A 180 2.45 10.13 -9.24
C THR A 180 0.98 10.44 -9.55
N PRO A 181 0.03 10.10 -8.67
CA PRO A 181 -1.38 10.35 -8.93
C PRO A 181 -1.66 11.85 -9.02
N ASP A 182 -2.46 12.25 -10.01
CA ASP A 182 -2.89 13.63 -10.20
C ASP A 182 -3.93 14.00 -9.13
N ILE A 183 -3.42 14.36 -7.96
CA ILE A 183 -4.17 14.78 -6.79
C ILE A 183 -3.71 16.18 -6.44
N ASP A 184 -4.66 17.10 -6.31
CA ASP A 184 -4.36 18.47 -5.93
C ASP A 184 -3.64 18.54 -4.60
N ASN A 185 -2.60 19.38 -4.54
CA ASN A 185 -1.78 19.58 -3.36
C ASN A 185 -1.23 18.26 -2.78
N LEU A 186 -0.82 17.32 -3.63
CA LEU A 186 -0.09 16.14 -3.16
C LEU A 186 1.36 16.53 -2.84
N MET A 187 1.56 17.04 -1.63
CA MET A 187 2.85 17.56 -1.18
C MET A 187 3.62 16.58 -0.31
N LEU A 188 4.95 16.62 -0.38
CA LEU A 188 5.86 15.95 0.55
C LEU A 188 6.98 16.91 0.95
N LEU A 189 7.09 17.22 2.24
CA LEU A 189 8.07 18.15 2.80
C LEU A 189 8.07 19.53 2.10
N GLY A 190 6.90 19.99 1.66
CA GLY A 190 6.75 21.28 0.97
C GLY A 190 6.96 21.25 -0.54
N HIS A 191 7.26 20.08 -1.12
CA HIS A 191 7.39 19.89 -2.57
C HIS A 191 6.14 19.24 -3.16
N ASP A 192 5.63 19.74 -4.30
CA ASP A 192 4.51 19.12 -5.01
C ASP A 192 5.02 17.90 -5.78
N LEU A 193 4.58 16.71 -5.38
CA LEU A 193 5.02 15.43 -5.94
C LEU A 193 4.68 15.25 -7.43
N ARG A 194 3.82 16.11 -8.00
CA ARG A 194 3.47 16.06 -9.44
C ARG A 194 4.53 16.68 -10.34
N TYR A 195 5.39 17.55 -9.81
CA TYR A 195 6.29 18.39 -10.62
C TYR A 195 7.78 18.25 -10.28
N VAL A 196 8.15 17.30 -9.41
CA VAL A 196 9.56 17.11 -9.07
C VAL A 196 10.18 16.11 -10.05
N VAL A 197 11.16 16.62 -10.82
CA VAL A 197 12.03 15.86 -11.73
C VAL A 197 13.34 15.56 -11.01
#